data_AF-A0A3N5UGJ5-F1
#
_entry.id   AF-A0A3N5UGJ5-F1
#
_cell.length_a   1.000
_cell.length_b   1.000
_cell.length_c   1.000
_cell.angle_alpha   90.00
_cell.angle_beta   90.00
_cell.angle_gamma   90.00
#
_symmetry.space_group_name_H-M   'P 1'
#
loop_
_entity.id
_entity.type
_entity.pdbx_description
1 polymer ?
#
loop_
_entity_poly.entity_id
_entity_poly.type
_entity_poly.pdbx_seq_one_letter_code
_entity_poly.pdbx_strand_id
1 'polypeptide(L)' 'MCLGIPGKITEIYEKDSLQMAKIDFGGILKEVCLA' A
#
# COMPACT_ATOMS: atom_id res chain seq x y z
N MET A 1 -11.23 -14.51 13.31
CA MET A 1 -11.25 -14.62 11.84
C MET A 1 -11.48 -13.23 11.29
N CYS A 2 -10.56 -12.70 10.45
CA CYS A 2 -10.63 -11.30 10.00
C CYS A 2 -11.15 -11.21 8.56
N LEU A 3 -11.85 -10.13 8.23
CA LEU A 3 -12.24 -9.77 6.86
C LEU A 3 -11.31 -8.68 6.35
N GLY A 4 -10.75 -8.86 5.15
CA GLY A 4 -9.84 -7.89 4.54
C GLY A 4 -10.56 -6.62 4.08
N ILE A 5 -9.88 -5.48 4.17
CA ILE A 5 -10.36 -4.20 3.64
C ILE A 5 -9.67 -3.94 2.30
N PRO A 6 -10.43 -3.69 1.21
CA PRO A 6 -9.82 -3.32 -0.06
C PRO A 6 -9.15 -1.94 0.04
N GLY A 7 -7.93 -1.84 -0.48
CA GLY A 7 -7.20 -0.59 -0.59
C GLY A 7 -6.93 -0.23 -2.05
N LYS A 8 -6.87 1.07 -2.36
CA LYS A 8 -6.51 1.59 -3.68
C LYS A 8 -5.05 2.02 -3.70
N ILE A 9 -4.25 1.51 -4.63
CA ILE A 9 -2.89 2.01 -4.86
C ILE A 9 -2.98 3.43 -5.42
N THR A 10 -2.34 4.39 -4.74
CA THR A 10 -2.28 5.79 -5.16
C THR A 10 -0.94 6.13 -5.80
N GLU A 11 0.14 5.45 -5.40
CA GLU A 11 1.50 5.69 -5.90
C GLU A 11 2.33 4.41 -5.77
N ILE A 12 3.20 4.15 -6.74
CA ILE A 12 4.21 3.08 -6.70
C ILE A 12 5.57 3.75 -6.84
N TYR A 13 6.51 3.40 -5.95
CA TYR A 13 7.85 3.99 -5.92
C TYR A 13 8.88 2.96 -5.44
N GLU A 14 10.16 3.27 -5.67
CA GLU A 14 11.26 2.44 -5.18
C GLU A 14 11.88 3.08 -3.94
N LYS A 15 12.18 2.26 -2.94
CA LYS A 15 12.89 2.68 -1.72
C LYS A 15 13.82 1.57 -1.26
N ASP A 16 15.09 1.90 -1.05
CA ASP A 16 16.11 0.94 -0.60
C ASP A 16 16.16 -0.32 -1.49
N SER A 17 16.03 -0.13 -2.82
CA SER A 17 15.94 -1.20 -3.83
C SER A 17 14.73 -2.15 -3.69
N LEU A 18 13.71 -1.75 -2.93
CA LEU A 18 12.44 -2.46 -2.80
C LEU A 18 11.32 -1.66 -3.47
N GLN A 19 10.40 -2.38 -4.14
CA GLN A 19 9.18 -1.78 -4.66
C GLN A 19 8.18 -1.55 -3.52
N MET A 20 7.78 -0.31 -3.36
CA MET A 20 6.84 0.15 -2.34
C MET A 20 5.61 0.75 -3.01
N ALA A 21 4.48 0.73 -2.30
CA ALA A 21 3.27 1.41 -2.72
C ALA A 21 2.67 2.23 -1.56
N LYS A 22 2.13 3.40 -1.91
CA LYS A 22 1.13 4.06 -1.05
C LYS A 22 -0.25 3.51 -1.40
N ILE A 23 -0.95 3.01 -0.39
CA ILE A 23 -2.31 2.48 -0.50
C ILE A 23 -3.23 3.33 0.36
N ASP A 24 -4.35 3.74 -0.24
CA ASP A 24 -5.46 4.39 0.43
C ASP A 24 -6.54 3.36 0.81
N PHE A 25 -6.80 3.24 2.10
CA PHE A 25 -7.86 2.41 2.68
C PHE A 25 -9.08 3.27 3.07
N GLY A 26 -9.65 4.01 2.11
CA GLY A 26 -10.85 4.81 2.33
C GLY A 26 -10.61 6.12 3.10
N GLY A 27 -9.51 6.80 2.80
CA GLY A 27 -9.06 8.05 3.41
C GLY A 27 -7.79 7.90 4.26
N ILE A 28 -7.31 6.67 4.48
CA ILE A 28 -6.11 6.39 5.28
C ILE A 28 -4.99 5.92 4.37
N LEU A 29 -3.94 6.73 4.25
CA LEU A 29 -2.74 6.39 3.50
C LEU A 29 -1.78 5.52 4.33
N LYS A 30 -1.33 4.41 3.74
CA LYS A 30 -0.32 3.51 4.29
C LYS A 30 0.72 3.16 3.23
N GLU A 31 1.96 2.99 3.67
CA GLU A 31 3.05 2.50 2.83
C GLU A 31 3.19 0.99 3.04
N VAL A 32 3.26 0.24 1.95
CA VAL A 32 3.43 -1.22 1.96
C VAL A 32 4.49 -1.65 0.96
N CYS A 33 5.19 -2.74 1.27
CA CYS A 33 6.07 -3.42 0.32
C CYS A 33 5.23 -4.19 -0.71
N LEU A 34 5.69 -4.25 -1.96
CA LEU A 34 5.07 -5.00 -3.05
C LEU A 34 5.75 -6.37 -3.32
N ALA A 35 6.78 -6.71 -2.53
CA ALA A 35 7.49 -7.99 -2.60
C ALA A 35 6.95 -9.02 -1.59
#